data_AF-A0A2R6Y233-F1
#
_entry.id   AF-A0A2R6Y233-F1
#
_cell.length_a   1.000
_cell.length_b   1.000
_cell.length_c   1.000
_cell.angle_alpha   90.00
_cell.angle_beta   90.00
_cell.angle_gamma   90.00
#
_symmetry.space_group_name_H-M   'P 1'
#
loop_
_entity.id
_entity.type
_entity.pdbx_description
1 polymer ?
#
loop_
_entity_poly.entity_id
_entity_poly.type
_entity_poly.pdbx_seq_one_letter_code
_entity_poly.pdbx_strand_id
1 'polypeptide(L)' 'MDLLDALEHSISLLRDFPYAHKIYRPIKPLGEDYRMLPVKNYTVFYVVREEEKIVEIHRVIYAKMDLTKSIK' A
#
# COMPACT_ATOMS: atom_id res chain seq x y z
N MET A 1 17.17 9.58 7.57
CA MET A 1 15.93 8.87 7.88
C MET A 1 16.18 7.39 7.72
N ASP A 2 15.98 6.63 8.80
CA ASP A 2 16.00 5.17 8.76
C ASP A 2 14.87 4.65 7.84
N LEU A 3 14.90 3.37 7.44
CA LEU A 3 13.81 2.79 6.66
C LEU A 3 12.51 2.79 7.47
N LEU A 4 12.58 2.46 8.76
CA LEU A 4 11.41 2.37 9.63
C LEU A 4 10.74 3.74 9.78
N ASP A 5 11.51 4.80 10.05
CA ASP A 5 11.00 6.17 10.15
C ASP A 5 10.23 6.60 8.90
N ALA A 6 10.75 6.24 7.72
CA ALA A 6 10.12 6.60 6.45
C ALA A 6 8.80 5.85 6.25
N LEU A 7 8.74 4.58 6.62
CA LEU A 7 7.52 3.79 6.57
C LEU A 7 6.48 4.33 7.56
N GLU A 8 6.87 4.58 8.81
CA GLU A 8 5.98 5.14 9.83
C GLU A 8 5.41 6.48 9.38
N HIS A 9 6.26 7.40 8.92
CA HIS A 9 5.83 8.71 8.45
C HIS A 9 4.85 8.58 7.27
N SER A 10 5.19 7.82 6.23
CA SER A 10 4.33 7.68 5.05
C SER A 10 3.01 6.95 5.34
N ILE A 11 3.01 5.94 6.22
CA ILE A 11 1.79 5.23 6.62
C ILE A 11 0.91 6.10 7.51
N SER A 12 1.49 6.92 8.39
CA SER A 12 0.71 7.83 9.26
C SER A 12 -0.15 8.82 8.47
N LEU A 13 0.36 9.29 7.32
CA LEU A 13 -0.37 10.20 6.43
C LEU A 13 -1.63 9.56 5.82
N LEU A 14 -1.72 8.23 5.76
CA LEU A 14 -2.91 7.54 5.27
C LEU A 14 -4.11 7.70 6.21
N ARG A 15 -3.89 8.10 7.48
CA ARG A 15 -4.98 8.44 8.40
C ARG A 15 -5.78 9.64 7.87
N ASP A 16 -5.08 10.65 7.37
CA ASP A 16 -5.68 11.90 6.91
C ASP A 16 -6.05 11.83 5.42
N PHE A 17 -5.24 11.11 4.63
CA PHE A 17 -5.41 11.01 3.18
C PHE A 17 -5.38 9.55 2.68
N PRO A 18 -6.37 8.71 3.09
CA PRO A 18 -6.41 7.29 2.71
C PRO A 18 -6.53 7.07 1.20
N TYR A 19 -7.07 8.07 0.48
CA TYR A 19 -7.28 8.03 -0.97
C TYR A 19 -6.18 8.71 -1.79
N ALA A 20 -5.09 9.17 -1.16
CA ALA A 20 -4.02 9.90 -1.84
C ALA A 20 -3.34 9.11 -2.97
N HIS A 21 -3.33 7.78 -2.88
CA HIS A 21 -2.69 6.92 -3.86
C HIS A 21 -3.71 6.21 -4.75
N LYS A 22 -3.34 6.03 -6.02
CA LYS A 22 -4.19 5.37 -7.02
C LYS A 22 -4.34 3.87 -6.72
N ILE A 23 -5.48 3.32 -7.14
CA ILE A 23 -5.71 1.87 -7.14
C ILE A 23 -4.70 1.23 -8.08
N TYR A 24 -4.04 0.19 -7.59
CA TYR A 24 -3.15 -0.68 -8.34
C TYR A 24 -3.99 -1.56 -9.26
N ARG A 25 -3.72 -1.49 -10.57
CA ARG A 25 -4.45 -2.24 -11.60
C ARG A 25 -3.52 -3.30 -12.22
N PRO A 26 -3.47 -4.50 -11.66
CA PRO A 26 -2.73 -5.60 -12.26
C PRO A 26 -3.44 -6.18 -13.47
N ILE A 27 -2.71 -7.01 -14.22
CA ILE A 27 -3.21 -7.72 -15.41
C ILE A 27 -4.32 -8.72 -15.05
N LYS A 28 -4.25 -9.32 -13.86
CA LYS A 28 -5.30 -10.20 -13.32
C LYS A 28 -6.15 -9.42 -12.32
N PRO A 29 -7.48 -9.56 -12.31
CA PRO A 29 -8.33 -8.93 -11.29
C PRO A 29 -7.89 -9.37 -9.89
N LEU A 30 -7.78 -8.41 -8.98
CA LEU A 30 -7.64 -8.69 -7.55
C LEU A 30 -9.04 -8.71 -6.91
N GLY A 31 -9.18 -9.42 -5.79
CA GLY A 31 -10.43 -9.43 -5.03
C GLY A 31 -10.74 -8.12 -4.30
N GLU A 32 -9.78 -7.20 -4.24
CA GLU A 32 -9.86 -5.95 -3.47
C GLU A 32 -9.24 -4.79 -4.27
N ASP A 33 -9.69 -3.56 -3.99
CA ASP A 33 -9.18 -2.33 -4.58
C ASP A 33 -7.87 -1.87 -3.90
N TYR A 34 -6.83 -2.68 -4.07
CA TYR A 34 -5.51 -2.38 -3.52
C TYR A 34 -4.97 -1.05 -4.01
N ARG A 35 -4.44 -0.25 -3.10
CA ARG A 35 -3.69 0.98 -3.37
C ARG A 35 -2.22 0.77 -3.09
N MET A 36 -1.40 1.52 -3.80
CA MET A 36 0.05 1.37 -3.76
C MET A 36 0.73 2.66 -3.27
N LEU A 37 1.42 2.56 -2.14
CA LEU A 37 2.23 3.62 -1.55
C LEU A 37 3.73 3.25 -1.66
N PRO A 38 4.48 3.88 -2.58
CA PRO A 38 5.93 3.67 -2.65
C PRO A 38 6.65 4.42 -1.51
N VAL A 39 7.52 3.72 -0.78
CA VAL A 39 8.35 4.29 0.30
C VAL A 39 9.78 3.78 0.13
N LYS A 40 10.70 4.68 -0.28
CA LYS A 40 12.08 4.32 -0.64
C LYS A 40 12.12 3.17 -1.66
N ASN A 41 12.77 2.06 -1.34
CA ASN A 41 12.87 0.86 -2.17
C ASN A 41 11.78 -0.18 -1.86
N TYR A 42 10.74 0.20 -1.13
CA TYR A 42 9.62 -0.67 -0.76
C TYR A 42 8.30 -0.10 -1.29
N THR A 43 7.32 -0.97 -1.35
CA THR A 43 5.97 -0.69 -1.78
C THR A 43 5.00 -1.22 -0.75
N VAL A 44 4.17 -0.35 -0.20
CA VAL A 44 3.10 -0.67 0.73
C VAL A 44 1.81 -0.86 -0.06
N PHE A 45 1.19 -2.03 0.09
CA PHE A 45 -0.14 -2.34 -0.44
C PHE A 45 -1.15 -2.29 0.68
N TYR A 46 -2.20 -1.50 0.46
CA TYR A 46 -3.24 -1.30 1.44
C TYR A 46 -4.62 -1.20 0.80
N VAL A 47 -5.66 -1.40 1.61
CA VAL A 47 -7.05 -1.19 1.23
C VAL A 47 -7.68 -0.18 2.20
N VAL A 48 -8.72 0.52 1.74
CA VAL A 48 -9.49 1.43 2.58
C VAL A 48 -10.86 0.80 2.81
N ARG A 49 -11.20 0.53 4.08
CA ARG A 49 -12.50 0.01 4.49
C ARG A 49 -13.35 1.19 4.96
N GLU A 50 -14.17 1.72 4.06
CA GLU A 50 -14.90 2.97 4.32
C GLU A 50 -15.94 2.82 5.45
N GLU A 51 -16.60 1.66 5.52
CA GLU A 51 -17.61 1.36 6.54
C GLU A 51 -16.99 1.33 7.95
N GLU A 52 -15.79 0.76 8.06
CA GLU A 52 -15.05 0.60 9.31
C GLU A 52 -14.14 1.81 9.63
N LYS A 53 -13.95 2.71 8.65
CA LYS A 53 -13.02 3.85 8.70
C LYS A 53 -11.59 3.45 9.03
N ILE A 54 -11.14 2.32 8.48
CA ILE A 54 -9.79 1.81 8.68
C ILE A 54 -9.01 1.72 7.36
N VAL A 55 -7.70 1.87 7.46
CA VAL A 55 -6.75 1.59 6.39
C VAL A 55 -6.00 0.31 6.76
N GLU A 56 -6.19 -0.76 6.00
CA GLU A 56 -5.57 -2.05 6.26
C GLU A 56 -4.31 -2.20 5.40
N ILE A 57 -3.15 -2.32 6.04
CA ILE A 57 -1.89 -2.60 5.36
C ILE A 57 -1.75 -4.12 5.18
N HIS A 58 -1.83 -4.61 3.94
CA HIS A 58 -1.76 -6.04 3.64
C HIS A 58 -0.33 -6.53 3.42
N ARG A 59 0.50 -5.71 2.76
CA ARG A 59 1.87 -6.08 2.39
C ARG A 59 2.80 -4.87 2.35
N VAL A 60 4.05 -5.09 2.76
CA VAL A 60 5.18 -4.18 2.50
C VAL A 60 6.25 -4.99 1.77
N ILE A 61 6.52 -4.64 0.52
CA ILE A 61 7.26 -5.48 -0.44
C ILE A 61 8.43 -4.68 -0.99
N TYR A 62 9.61 -5.28 -1.10
CA TYR A 62 10.72 -4.65 -1.81
C TYR A 62 10.36 -4.41 -3.27
N ALA A 63 10.46 -3.16 -3.73
CA ALA A 63 9.91 -2.69 -4.99
C ALA A 63 10.56 -3.33 -6.23
N LYS A 64 11.76 -3.93 -6.11
CA LYS A 64 12.41 -4.66 -7.20
C LYS A 64 11.98 -6.12 -7.32
N MET A 65 11.12 -6.62 -6.42
CA MET A 65 10.55 -7.96 -6.53
C MET A 65 9.40 -7.97 -7.54
N ASP A 66 9.16 -9.14 -8.13
CA ASP A 66 8.05 -9.35 -9.06
C ASP A 66 6.70 -9.25 -8.32
N LEU A 67 6.10 -8.06 -8.36
CA LEU A 67 4.85 -7.73 -7.68
C LEU A 67 3.68 -8.62 -8.13
N THR A 68 3.72 -9.17 -9.35
CA THR A 68 2.65 -10.02 -9.88
C THR A 68 2.54 -11.37 -9.16
N LYS A 69 3.60 -11.79 -8.46
CA LYS A 69 3.63 -13.04 -7.69
C LYS A 69 3.34 -12.84 -6.21
N SER A 70 3.46 -11.60 -5.72
CA SER A 70 3.39 -11.29 -4.29
C SER A 70 2.03 -10.78 -3.83
N ILE A 71 1.14 -10.44 -4.76
CA ILE A 71 -0.23 -9.99 -4.52
C ILE A 71 -1.16 -11.03 -5.14
N LYS A 72 -1.95 -11.71 -4.29
CA LYS A 72 -2.94 -12.72 -4.70
C LYS A 72 -4.34 -12.17 -4.48
#